data_AF-A0A7S0AWE1-F1
#
_entry.id   AF-A0A7S0AWE1-F1
#
_cell.length_a   1.000
_cell.length_b   1.000
_cell.length_c   1.000
_cell.angle_alpha   90.00
_cell.angle_beta   90.00
_cell.angle_gamma   90.00
#
_symmetry.space_group_name_H-M   'P 1'
#
loop_
_entity.id
_entity.type
_entity.pdbx_description
1 polymer ?
#
loop_
_entity_poly.entity_id
_entity_poly.type
_entity_poly.pdbx_seq_one_letter_code
_entity_poly.pdbx_strand_id
1 'polypeptide(L)'
;AGRGPERHGRWAELDDLGLRCTILDDWTEVCGILPDLGHDFWVGCVGCALLDEVADKLASMRVEEVPVVGTFTHCYIAQSEDTKADLNSVMEEYGLGLRKRRSQTDSAPGFVFLLACHDGPSALASKRAGLAASDRKLSTEERVRRTQLRFEASSLAVMAQQGRRNQGSFYLTAFAGMDLEACKRRVVAIDVGGDRASERFARCLLVEVRDCREATEAVEREVGTGCKKNRVRSSRTSGCVVMLLPEAASTCSRTAVDLGGSPSGSQGRTGPRPLPSPARVGPGTVGTVRTPRLAGARGAA
;
A
#
# COMPACT_ATOMS: atom_id res chain seq x y z
N ALA A 1 -11.78 -15.57 35.31
CA ALA A 1 -11.10 -16.68 34.62
C ALA A 1 -12.00 -17.91 34.67
N GLY A 2 -12.94 -18.02 33.73
CA GLY A 2 -13.73 -19.25 33.56
C GLY A 2 -12.82 -20.38 33.08
N ARG A 3 -13.06 -21.62 33.53
CA ARG A 3 -12.40 -22.79 32.94
C ARG A 3 -12.84 -22.87 31.49
N GLY A 4 -11.95 -22.49 30.58
CA GLY A 4 -12.16 -22.72 29.15
C GLY A 4 -12.33 -24.21 28.87
N PRO A 5 -12.96 -24.57 27.73
CA PRO A 5 -13.08 -25.97 27.31
C PRO A 5 -11.70 -26.64 27.35
N GLU A 6 -11.63 -27.85 27.91
CA GLU A 6 -10.38 -28.60 27.98
C GLU A 6 -9.82 -28.78 26.57
N ARG A 7 -8.64 -28.18 26.33
CA ARG A 7 -7.94 -28.27 25.06
C ARG A 7 -7.26 -29.63 24.98
N HIS A 8 -7.81 -30.52 24.18
CA HIS A 8 -7.19 -31.81 23.87
C HIS A 8 -6.69 -31.81 22.41
N GLY A 9 -5.62 -32.55 22.13
CA GLY A 9 -5.11 -32.78 20.77
C GLY A 9 -4.31 -31.62 20.17
N ARG A 10 -4.57 -31.29 18.90
CA ARG A 10 -3.79 -30.35 18.06
C ARG A 10 -3.57 -28.96 18.67
N TRP A 11 -4.48 -28.51 19.52
CA TRP A 11 -4.35 -27.23 20.22
C TRP A 11 -3.15 -27.19 21.17
N ALA A 12 -2.87 -28.30 21.85
CA ALA A 12 -1.69 -28.43 22.71
C ALA A 12 -0.40 -28.40 21.88
N GLU A 13 -0.41 -28.99 20.68
CA GLU A 13 0.75 -28.95 19.78
C GLU A 13 1.05 -27.51 19.32
N LEU A 14 0.04 -26.68 19.07
CA LEU A 14 0.25 -25.27 18.72
C LEU A 14 0.85 -24.48 19.89
N ASP A 15 0.38 -24.75 21.12
CA ASP A 15 0.93 -24.15 22.33
C ASP A 15 2.40 -24.59 22.55
N ASP A 16 2.72 -25.87 22.34
CA ASP A 16 4.09 -26.42 22.40
C ASP A 16 5.02 -25.81 21.35
N LEU A 17 4.47 -25.43 20.20
CA LEU A 17 5.16 -24.74 19.12
C LEU A 17 5.24 -23.21 19.34
N GLY A 18 4.73 -22.71 20.48
CA GLY A 18 4.85 -21.32 20.90
C GLY A 18 3.76 -20.38 20.37
N LEU A 19 2.67 -20.91 19.81
CA LEU A 19 1.51 -20.13 19.37
C LEU A 19 0.35 -20.30 20.35
N ARG A 20 0.19 -19.36 21.27
CA ARG A 20 -0.89 -19.37 22.27
C ARG A 20 -2.24 -19.06 21.62
N CYS A 21 -3.06 -20.08 21.44
CA CYS A 21 -4.40 -19.89 20.91
C CYS A 21 -5.37 -19.41 22.01
N THR A 22 -6.37 -18.60 21.69
CA THR A 22 -7.45 -18.17 22.61
C THR A 22 -8.74 -18.14 21.80
N ILE A 23 -9.75 -18.87 22.27
CA ILE A 23 -11.08 -18.85 21.67
C ILE A 23 -11.84 -17.71 22.35
N LEU A 24 -12.39 -16.80 21.53
CA LEU A 24 -13.22 -15.68 21.95
C LEU A 24 -14.69 -16.07 21.85
N ASP A 25 -15.53 -15.48 22.69
CA ASP A 25 -16.97 -15.72 22.67
C ASP A 25 -17.61 -14.98 21.49
N ASP A 26 -17.08 -13.79 21.15
CA ASP A 26 -17.54 -12.96 20.05
C ASP A 26 -16.36 -12.39 19.22
N TRP A 27 -16.55 -12.27 17.90
CA TRP A 27 -15.50 -11.76 17.02
C TRP A 27 -15.15 -10.30 17.29
N THR A 28 -16.08 -9.50 17.80
CA THR A 28 -15.86 -8.09 18.13
C THR A 28 -14.89 -7.89 19.28
N GLU A 29 -14.63 -8.92 20.10
CA GLU A 29 -13.58 -8.88 21.12
C GLU A 29 -12.18 -8.67 20.51
N VAL A 30 -11.99 -9.05 19.23
CA VAL A 30 -10.76 -8.77 18.47
C VAL A 30 -10.48 -7.26 18.42
N CYS A 31 -11.53 -6.43 18.33
CA CYS A 31 -11.41 -4.97 18.31
C CYS A 31 -10.88 -4.41 19.63
N GLY A 32 -11.07 -5.10 20.75
CA GLY A 32 -10.48 -4.71 22.04
C GLY A 32 -8.98 -4.98 22.14
N ILE A 33 -8.43 -5.88 21.31
CA ILE A 33 -7.04 -6.33 21.34
C ILE A 33 -6.16 -5.52 20.38
N LEU A 34 -6.71 -5.15 19.22
CA LEU A 34 -5.96 -4.50 18.14
C LEU A 34 -5.34 -3.13 18.46
N PRO A 35 -5.95 -2.24 19.28
CA PRO A 35 -5.37 -0.92 19.57
C PRO A 35 -3.94 -0.98 20.10
N ASP A 36 -3.62 -1.99 20.92
CA ASP A 36 -2.30 -2.15 21.54
C ASP A 36 -1.24 -2.73 20.57
N LEU A 37 -1.69 -3.38 19.48
CA LEU A 37 -0.83 -4.04 18.50
C LEU A 37 -0.39 -3.10 17.36
N GLY A 38 -1.05 -1.95 17.20
CA GLY A 38 -0.83 -1.04 16.09
C GLY A 38 -1.09 -1.71 14.74
N HIS A 39 -0.03 -1.90 13.93
CA HIS A 39 -0.13 -2.55 12.61
C HIS A 39 0.60 -3.90 12.53
N ASP A 40 1.08 -4.41 13.66
CA ASP A 40 1.81 -5.67 13.73
C ASP A 40 0.89 -6.85 14.05
N PHE A 41 -0.09 -7.04 13.18
CA PHE A 41 -1.06 -8.11 13.30
C PHE A 41 -1.38 -8.72 11.94
N TRP A 42 -1.88 -9.95 11.94
CA TRP A 42 -2.43 -10.58 10.74
C TRP A 42 -3.80 -11.16 11.04
N VAL A 43 -4.82 -10.65 10.35
CA VAL A 43 -6.19 -11.14 10.48
C VAL A 43 -6.53 -12.06 9.29
N GLY A 44 -7.19 -13.18 9.52
CA GLY A 44 -7.60 -14.15 8.51
C GLY A 44 -8.92 -14.83 8.84
N CYS A 45 -9.41 -15.67 7.94
CA CYS A 45 -10.59 -16.48 8.21
C CYS A 45 -10.56 -17.84 7.50
N VAL A 46 -11.47 -18.72 7.95
CA VAL A 46 -11.74 -20.04 7.38
C VAL A 46 -13.26 -20.20 7.35
N GLY A 47 -13.85 -20.25 6.16
CA GLY A 47 -15.27 -20.54 5.99
C GLY A 47 -15.55 -22.04 5.98
N CYS A 48 -16.76 -22.42 6.40
CA CYS A 48 -17.29 -23.79 6.43
C CYS A 48 -16.37 -24.81 7.13
N ALA A 49 -15.61 -24.38 8.13
CA ALA A 49 -14.65 -25.22 8.82
C ALA A 49 -15.07 -25.56 10.24
N LEU A 50 -14.66 -26.72 10.72
CA LEU A 50 -14.70 -27.07 12.14
C LEU A 50 -13.55 -26.39 12.88
N LEU A 51 -13.69 -26.22 14.19
CA LEU A 51 -12.66 -25.57 15.02
C LEU A 51 -11.31 -26.30 14.89
N ASP A 52 -11.28 -27.63 14.91
CA ASP A 52 -10.04 -28.41 14.78
C ASP A 52 -9.37 -28.25 13.41
N GLU A 53 -10.14 -28.02 12.34
CA GLU A 53 -9.59 -27.73 11.01
C GLU A 53 -8.89 -26.36 10.98
N VAL A 54 -9.31 -25.42 11.84
CA VAL A 54 -8.59 -24.15 12.03
C VAL A 54 -7.22 -24.41 12.63
N ALA A 55 -7.09 -25.32 13.61
CA ALA A 55 -5.80 -25.66 14.19
C ALA A 55 -4.86 -26.29 13.16
N ASP A 56 -5.33 -27.26 12.37
CA ASP A 56 -4.55 -27.88 11.29
C ASP A 56 -4.12 -26.84 10.23
N LYS A 57 -5.02 -25.90 9.91
CA LYS A 57 -4.71 -24.80 9.00
C LYS A 57 -3.66 -23.87 9.60
N LEU A 58 -3.77 -23.48 10.88
CA LEU A 58 -2.79 -22.61 11.54
C LEU A 58 -1.40 -23.26 11.60
N ALA A 59 -1.33 -24.56 11.89
CA ALA A 59 -0.08 -25.31 11.93
C ALA A 59 0.64 -25.34 10.56
N SER A 60 -0.10 -25.38 9.47
CA SER A 60 0.44 -25.41 8.09
C SER A 60 0.50 -24.03 7.40
N MET A 61 -0.11 -23.00 7.99
CA MET A 61 -0.23 -21.69 7.38
C MET A 61 1.12 -20.96 7.33
N ARG A 62 1.34 -20.28 6.20
CA ARG A 62 2.47 -19.39 5.98
C ARG A 62 2.00 -17.98 5.66
N VAL A 63 2.70 -16.99 6.20
CA VAL A 63 2.55 -15.57 5.90
C VAL A 63 3.84 -15.07 5.26
N GLU A 64 3.77 -14.68 3.98
CA GLU A 64 4.96 -14.28 3.21
C GLU A 64 6.11 -15.29 3.24
N GLU A 65 5.79 -16.57 3.03
CA GLU A 65 6.70 -17.73 3.09
C GLU A 65 7.18 -18.12 4.50
N VAL A 66 6.87 -17.33 5.53
CA VAL A 66 7.25 -17.61 6.92
C VAL A 66 6.12 -18.37 7.61
N PRO A 67 6.38 -19.50 8.31
CA PRO A 67 5.34 -20.19 9.06
C PRO A 67 4.71 -19.27 10.12
N VAL A 68 3.39 -19.39 10.33
CA VAL A 68 2.69 -18.65 11.39
C VAL A 68 3.28 -18.99 12.76
N VAL A 69 3.46 -20.28 12.99
CA VAL A 69 4.21 -20.82 14.12
C VAL A 69 5.64 -20.28 14.11
N GLY A 70 6.04 -19.64 15.20
CA GLY A 70 7.35 -18.98 15.33
C GLY A 70 7.41 -17.55 14.78
N THR A 71 6.39 -17.08 14.04
CA THR A 71 6.26 -15.67 13.65
C THR A 71 5.40 -14.88 14.63
N PHE A 72 4.34 -15.52 15.14
CA PHE A 72 3.37 -14.94 16.06
C PHE A 72 3.37 -15.70 17.38
N THR A 73 3.09 -15.00 18.48
CA THR A 73 3.02 -15.62 19.82
C THR A 73 1.60 -15.91 20.27
N HIS A 74 0.61 -15.25 19.67
CA HIS A 74 -0.80 -15.39 20.03
C HIS A 74 -1.69 -15.54 18.80
N CYS A 75 -2.73 -16.36 18.93
CA CYS A 75 -3.81 -16.48 17.98
C CYS A 75 -5.16 -16.35 18.70
N TYR A 76 -5.98 -15.37 18.33
CA TYR A 76 -7.35 -15.23 18.82
C TYR A 76 -8.31 -15.72 17.77
N ILE A 77 -9.29 -16.54 18.14
CA ILE A 77 -10.17 -17.22 17.20
C ILE A 77 -11.60 -17.02 17.66
N ALA A 78 -12.46 -16.54 16.78
CA ALA A 78 -13.86 -16.33 17.06
C ALA A 78 -14.71 -16.97 15.96
N GLN A 79 -15.85 -17.52 16.35
CA GLN A 79 -16.85 -17.98 15.39
C GLN A 79 -17.53 -16.77 14.75
N SER A 80 -17.91 -16.90 13.48
CA SER A 80 -18.54 -15.85 12.69
C SER A 80 -19.58 -16.45 11.75
N GLU A 81 -20.72 -15.78 11.61
CA GLU A 81 -21.77 -16.15 10.65
C GLU A 81 -21.44 -15.69 9.22
N ASP A 82 -20.69 -14.60 9.09
CA ASP A 82 -20.15 -14.11 7.83
C ASP A 82 -18.68 -13.71 8.00
N THR A 83 -17.80 -14.70 7.81
CA THR A 83 -16.36 -14.52 7.96
C THR A 83 -15.76 -13.46 7.04
N LYS A 84 -16.42 -13.12 5.92
CA LYS A 84 -15.95 -12.10 4.99
C LYS A 84 -16.34 -10.71 5.47
N ALA A 85 -17.57 -10.53 5.92
CA ALA A 85 -18.04 -9.26 6.47
C ALA A 85 -17.25 -8.87 7.73
N ASP A 86 -17.08 -9.79 8.66
CA ASP A 86 -16.39 -9.53 9.93
C ASP A 86 -14.89 -9.23 9.71
N LEU A 87 -14.24 -10.03 8.86
CA LEU A 87 -12.84 -9.79 8.47
C LEU A 87 -12.65 -8.44 7.78
N ASN A 88 -13.57 -8.06 6.88
CA ASN A 88 -13.51 -6.76 6.22
C ASN A 88 -13.75 -5.61 7.18
N SER A 89 -14.65 -5.77 8.16
CA SER A 89 -14.91 -4.78 9.20
C SER A 89 -13.63 -4.50 10.01
N VAL A 90 -12.93 -5.55 10.45
CA VAL A 90 -11.62 -5.42 11.12
C VAL A 90 -10.61 -4.68 10.23
N MET A 91 -10.52 -5.04 8.94
CA MET A 91 -9.59 -4.39 8.01
C MET A 91 -9.96 -2.95 7.64
N GLU A 92 -11.23 -2.56 7.79
CA GLU A 92 -11.70 -1.21 7.56
C GLU A 92 -11.41 -0.30 8.74
N GLU A 93 -11.56 -0.82 9.95
CA GLU A 93 -11.32 -0.08 11.18
C GLU A 93 -9.83 0.01 11.53
N TYR A 94 -9.10 -1.11 11.48
CA TYR A 94 -7.71 -1.21 11.95
C TYR A 94 -6.69 -1.29 10.80
N GLY A 95 -7.17 -1.34 9.56
CA GLY A 95 -6.32 -1.45 8.38
C GLY A 95 -5.89 -2.87 8.06
N LEU A 96 -4.98 -3.02 7.09
CA LEU A 96 -4.53 -4.33 6.62
C LEU A 96 -3.55 -5.03 7.56
N GLY A 97 -2.99 -4.33 8.54
CA GLY A 97 -1.89 -4.81 9.37
C GLY A 97 -0.72 -5.32 8.52
N LEU A 98 -0.31 -6.56 8.76
CA LEU A 98 0.73 -7.22 7.99
C LEU A 98 0.25 -7.73 6.61
N ARG A 99 -1.02 -7.62 6.23
CA ARG A 99 -1.49 -8.07 4.91
C ARG A 99 -1.04 -7.15 3.78
N LYS A 100 -0.74 -7.75 2.62
CA LYS A 100 -0.53 -6.98 1.37
C LYS A 100 -1.85 -6.64 0.66
N ARG A 101 -2.88 -7.44 0.89
CA ARG A 101 -4.18 -7.37 0.22
C ARG A 101 -5.29 -7.82 1.17
N ARG A 102 -6.50 -7.33 0.92
CA ARG A 102 -7.72 -7.83 1.55
C ARG A 102 -7.92 -9.33 1.27
N SER A 103 -8.68 -9.97 2.13
CA SER A 103 -9.09 -11.36 1.89
C SER A 103 -9.95 -11.47 0.63
N GLN A 104 -9.75 -12.55 -0.11
CA GLN A 104 -10.58 -12.91 -1.27
C GLN A 104 -11.53 -14.08 -0.94
N THR A 105 -11.68 -14.41 0.35
CA THR A 105 -12.62 -15.43 0.80
C THR A 105 -14.05 -15.03 0.45
N ASP A 106 -14.88 -16.04 0.19
CA ASP A 106 -16.31 -15.87 0.01
C ASP A 106 -17.00 -15.69 1.37
N SER A 107 -18.19 -15.10 1.34
CA SER A 107 -19.04 -14.98 2.53
C SER A 107 -19.55 -16.36 2.90
N ALA A 108 -19.25 -16.80 4.11
CA ALA A 108 -19.65 -18.09 4.67
C ALA A 108 -19.49 -18.06 6.19
N PRO A 109 -20.31 -18.84 6.93
CA PRO A 109 -20.08 -19.10 8.35
C PRO A 109 -18.75 -19.82 8.56
N GLY A 110 -18.11 -19.60 9.70
CA GLY A 110 -16.84 -20.24 10.03
C GLY A 110 -16.12 -19.52 11.15
N PHE A 111 -14.80 -19.36 11.00
CA PHE A 111 -13.95 -18.73 12.01
C PHE A 111 -13.14 -17.56 11.44
N VAL A 112 -13.11 -16.47 12.18
CA VAL A 112 -12.15 -15.37 12.00
C VAL A 112 -11.05 -15.56 13.04
N PHE A 113 -9.80 -15.30 12.65
CA PHE A 113 -8.68 -15.37 13.56
C PHE A 113 -7.73 -14.19 13.40
N LEU A 114 -7.19 -13.74 14.53
CA LEU A 114 -6.17 -12.69 14.66
C LEU A 114 -4.86 -13.33 15.12
N LEU A 115 -3.77 -13.06 14.42
CA LEU A 115 -2.41 -13.43 14.80
C LEU A 115 -1.66 -12.18 15.26
N ALA A 116 -1.00 -12.27 16.41
CA ALA A 116 -0.35 -11.14 17.07
C ALA A 116 0.92 -11.55 17.83
N CYS A 117 1.77 -10.57 18.10
CA CYS A 117 2.89 -10.70 19.04
C CYS A 117 2.69 -9.75 20.22
N HIS A 118 2.64 -10.27 21.43
CA HIS A 118 2.62 -9.45 22.65
C HIS A 118 4.02 -9.18 23.23
N ASP A 119 4.99 -10.03 22.89
CA ASP A 119 6.35 -9.98 23.44
C ASP A 119 7.32 -9.21 22.50
N GLY A 120 6.84 -8.12 21.90
CA GLY A 120 7.59 -7.30 20.94
C GLY A 120 7.17 -7.50 19.48
N PRO A 121 7.93 -6.93 18.52
CA PRO A 121 7.56 -6.97 17.11
C PRO A 121 7.69 -8.38 16.52
N SER A 122 6.75 -8.76 15.66
CA SER A 122 6.83 -9.98 14.87
C SER A 122 8.07 -10.00 13.98
N ALA A 123 8.50 -11.20 13.59
CA ALA A 123 9.59 -11.37 12.64
C ALA A 123 9.30 -10.64 11.30
N LEU A 124 8.03 -10.58 10.90
CA LEU A 124 7.59 -9.86 9.70
C LEU A 124 7.66 -8.34 9.87
N ALA A 125 7.20 -7.79 11.00
CA ALA A 125 7.35 -6.37 11.30
C ALA A 125 8.82 -5.96 11.34
N SER A 126 9.66 -6.74 12.02
CA SER A 126 11.11 -6.52 12.09
C SER A 126 11.75 -6.51 10.70
N LYS A 127 11.43 -7.50 9.85
CA LYS A 127 11.90 -7.56 8.46
C LYS A 127 11.44 -6.35 7.65
N ARG A 128 10.19 -5.92 7.83
CA ARG A 128 9.63 -4.77 7.12
C ARG A 128 10.21 -3.46 7.59
N ALA A 129 10.58 -3.31 8.86
CA ALA A 129 11.19 -2.08 9.39
C ALA A 129 12.48 -1.70 8.64
N GLY A 130 13.23 -2.70 8.16
CA GLY A 130 14.43 -2.49 7.33
C GLY A 130 14.17 -2.15 5.86
N LEU A 131 12.91 -2.16 5.39
CA LEU A 131 12.56 -1.84 4.00
C LEU A 131 12.35 -0.34 3.79
N ALA A 132 12.80 0.17 2.65
CA ALA A 132 12.54 1.55 2.24
C ALA A 132 11.03 1.82 2.11
N ALA A 133 10.59 3.06 2.37
CA ALA A 133 9.17 3.44 2.29
C ALA A 133 8.57 3.22 0.89
N SER A 134 9.37 3.23 -0.17
CA SER A 134 8.96 2.98 -1.55
C SER A 134 9.05 1.50 -1.98
N ASP A 135 9.48 0.59 -1.09
CA ASP A 135 9.64 -0.83 -1.39
C ASP A 135 8.29 -1.48 -1.79
N ARG A 136 8.30 -2.24 -2.89
CA ARG A 136 7.11 -2.89 -3.45
C ARG A 136 6.60 -4.07 -2.62
N LYS A 137 7.41 -4.59 -1.69
CA LYS A 137 7.02 -5.63 -0.74
C LYS A 137 6.12 -5.08 0.37
N LEU A 138 6.15 -3.77 0.64
CA LEU A 138 5.23 -3.13 1.58
C LEU A 138 3.82 -3.05 0.97
N SER A 139 2.80 -3.18 1.83
CA SER A 139 1.42 -2.90 1.43
C SER A 139 1.28 -1.43 1.06
N THR A 140 0.32 -1.08 0.21
CA THR A 140 0.11 0.33 -0.15
C THR A 140 -0.24 1.18 1.06
N GLU A 141 -0.95 0.63 2.03
CA GLU A 141 -1.28 1.28 3.30
C GLU A 141 -0.03 1.56 4.14
N GLU A 142 0.86 0.56 4.27
CA GLU A 142 2.13 0.74 4.97
C GLU A 142 3.01 1.79 4.29
N ARG A 143 2.97 1.88 2.96
CA ARG A 143 3.66 2.96 2.21
C ARG A 143 3.04 4.33 2.48
N VAL A 144 1.71 4.43 2.60
CA VAL A 144 1.05 5.67 3.03
C VAL A 144 1.48 6.05 4.45
N ARG A 145 1.62 5.08 5.36
CA ARG A 145 2.04 5.34 6.74
C ARG A 145 3.50 5.82 6.84
N ARG A 146 4.39 5.27 6.01
CA ARG A 146 5.83 5.60 6.01
C ARG A 146 6.20 6.79 5.15
N THR A 147 5.27 7.30 4.35
CA THR A 147 5.56 8.43 3.47
C THR A 147 5.75 9.71 4.28
N GLN A 148 6.64 10.58 3.82
CA GLN A 148 6.77 11.94 4.37
C GLN A 148 5.81 12.93 3.67
N LEU A 149 5.08 12.47 2.65
CA LEU A 149 4.10 13.26 1.91
C LEU A 149 2.90 13.58 2.81
N ARG A 150 2.68 14.87 3.08
CA ARG A 150 1.55 15.35 3.89
C ARG A 150 0.28 15.44 3.05
N PHE A 151 -0.76 14.71 3.41
CA PHE A 151 -2.05 14.75 2.74
C PHE A 151 -2.99 15.75 3.41
N GLU A 152 -3.54 16.66 2.62
CA GLU A 152 -4.44 17.71 3.08
C GLU A 152 -5.73 17.68 2.26
N ALA A 153 -6.86 17.36 2.91
CA ALA A 153 -8.17 17.55 2.30
C ALA A 153 -8.43 19.06 2.15
N SER A 154 -8.85 19.50 0.97
CA SER A 154 -8.91 20.92 0.63
C SER A 154 -10.10 21.24 -0.29
N SER A 155 -10.15 22.48 -0.78
CA SER A 155 -11.12 22.94 -1.78
C SER A 155 -10.41 23.30 -3.10
N LEU A 156 -11.18 23.34 -4.20
CA LEU A 156 -10.65 23.78 -5.49
C LEU A 156 -10.06 25.21 -5.44
N ALA A 157 -10.67 26.10 -4.65
CA ALA A 157 -10.18 27.47 -4.49
C ALA A 157 -8.80 27.51 -3.80
N VAL A 158 -8.61 26.74 -2.73
CA VAL A 158 -7.31 26.63 -2.05
C VAL A 158 -6.28 25.97 -2.96
N MET A 159 -6.67 24.92 -3.69
CA MET A 159 -5.81 24.25 -4.67
C MET A 159 -5.35 25.23 -5.77
N ALA A 160 -6.26 26.03 -6.32
CA ALA A 160 -5.90 27.05 -7.30
C ALA A 160 -4.99 28.14 -6.70
N GLN A 161 -5.26 28.60 -5.49
CA GLN A 161 -4.37 29.55 -4.80
C GLN A 161 -2.94 28.99 -4.62
N GLN A 162 -2.82 27.72 -4.22
CA GLN A 162 -1.51 27.06 -4.06
C GLN A 162 -0.83 26.81 -5.42
N GLY A 163 -1.59 26.49 -6.46
CA GLY A 163 -1.10 26.41 -7.84
C GLY A 163 -0.49 27.73 -8.33
N ARG A 164 -1.15 28.87 -8.05
CA ARG A 164 -0.62 30.21 -8.37
C ARG A 164 0.70 30.50 -7.64
N ARG A 165 0.82 30.09 -6.38
CA ARG A 165 2.06 30.28 -5.58
C ARG A 165 3.22 29.40 -6.02
N ASN A 166 2.93 28.25 -6.64
CA ASN A 166 3.91 27.24 -7.01
C ASN A 166 3.99 27.03 -8.54
N GLN A 167 3.77 28.09 -9.33
CA GLN A 167 3.69 27.99 -10.80
C GLN A 167 4.87 27.19 -11.40
N GLY A 168 4.54 26.27 -12.30
CA GLY A 168 5.50 25.41 -13.00
C GLY A 168 6.12 24.27 -12.17
N SER A 169 5.94 24.25 -10.84
CA SER A 169 6.58 23.27 -9.95
C SER A 169 5.62 22.22 -9.38
N PHE A 170 4.32 22.49 -9.33
CA PHE A 170 3.31 21.54 -8.86
C PHE A 170 3.01 20.44 -9.88
N TYR A 171 2.40 19.34 -9.45
CA TYR A 171 1.88 18.30 -10.34
C TYR A 171 0.38 18.11 -10.12
N LEU A 172 -0.42 18.28 -11.18
CA LEU A 172 -1.88 18.11 -11.16
C LEU A 172 -2.30 16.79 -11.82
N THR A 173 -3.20 16.06 -11.16
CA THR A 173 -3.86 14.87 -11.71
C THR A 173 -5.25 14.69 -11.12
N ALA A 174 -6.02 13.75 -11.65
CA ALA A 174 -7.27 13.31 -11.04
C ALA A 174 -7.43 11.79 -11.12
N PHE A 175 -8.19 11.25 -10.20
CA PHE A 175 -8.55 9.83 -10.15
C PHE A 175 -10.07 9.70 -10.06
N ALA A 176 -10.66 9.07 -11.08
CA ALA A 176 -12.09 8.83 -11.17
C ALA A 176 -12.53 7.65 -10.30
N GLY A 177 -13.71 7.78 -9.68
CA GLY A 177 -14.33 6.73 -8.86
C GLY A 177 -13.60 6.42 -7.56
N MET A 178 -12.80 7.35 -7.04
CA MET A 178 -12.00 7.16 -5.82
C MET A 178 -12.35 8.20 -4.76
N ASP A 179 -12.49 7.76 -3.52
CA ASP A 179 -12.52 8.60 -2.32
C ASP A 179 -11.12 9.08 -1.92
N LEU A 180 -11.05 9.97 -0.90
CA LEU A 180 -9.79 10.50 -0.37
C LEU A 180 -8.79 9.41 0.05
N GLU A 181 -9.23 8.36 0.74
CA GLU A 181 -8.32 7.34 1.29
C GLU A 181 -7.74 6.44 0.20
N ALA A 182 -8.57 6.01 -0.74
CA ALA A 182 -8.15 5.30 -1.93
C ALA A 182 -7.21 6.18 -2.76
N CYS A 183 -7.47 7.49 -2.81
CA CYS A 183 -6.64 8.45 -3.49
C CYS A 183 -5.24 8.57 -2.85
N LYS A 184 -5.12 8.69 -1.52
CA LYS A 184 -3.83 8.67 -0.79
C LYS A 184 -3.00 7.45 -1.15
N ARG A 185 -3.63 6.27 -1.12
CA ARG A 185 -3.01 4.99 -1.52
C ARG A 185 -2.53 5.01 -2.97
N ARG A 186 -3.30 5.61 -3.88
CA ARG A 186 -2.89 5.73 -5.29
C ARG A 186 -1.71 6.67 -5.44
N VAL A 187 -1.73 7.83 -4.77
CA VAL A 187 -0.70 8.87 -4.86
C VAL A 187 0.68 8.34 -4.45
N VAL A 188 0.79 7.60 -3.35
CA VAL A 188 2.11 7.05 -2.93
C VAL A 188 2.69 6.03 -3.91
N ALA A 189 1.87 5.51 -4.83
CA ALA A 189 2.26 4.52 -5.82
C ALA A 189 2.50 5.10 -7.22
N ILE A 190 2.30 6.40 -7.45
CA ILE A 190 2.53 7.01 -8.77
C ILE A 190 3.98 7.44 -8.95
N ASP A 191 4.45 7.32 -10.19
CA ASP A 191 5.74 7.83 -10.64
C ASP A 191 5.54 9.14 -11.40
N VAL A 192 6.31 10.17 -11.06
CA VAL A 192 6.24 11.51 -11.67
C VAL A 192 7.59 11.87 -12.27
N GLY A 193 7.75 11.55 -13.55
CA GLY A 193 8.99 11.82 -14.27
C GLY A 193 10.11 10.82 -13.98
N GLY A 194 9.78 9.61 -13.53
CA GLY A 194 10.74 8.54 -13.19
C GLY A 194 10.87 8.29 -11.70
N ASP A 195 10.63 9.31 -10.87
CA ASP A 195 10.73 9.23 -9.41
C ASP A 195 9.36 9.03 -8.76
N ARG A 196 9.33 8.47 -7.54
CA ARG A 196 8.09 8.35 -6.77
C ARG A 196 7.57 9.72 -6.35
N ALA A 197 6.25 9.90 -6.39
CA ALA A 197 5.64 11.15 -5.92
C ALA A 197 6.06 11.51 -4.48
N SER A 198 6.17 10.52 -3.59
CA SER A 198 6.59 10.72 -2.20
C SER A 198 8.04 11.16 -2.01
N GLU A 199 8.90 10.97 -3.01
CA GLU A 199 10.32 11.34 -2.96
C GLU A 199 10.54 12.77 -3.50
N ARG A 200 9.61 13.26 -4.32
CA ARG A 200 9.72 14.55 -5.02
C ARG A 200 8.85 15.66 -4.41
N PHE A 201 7.75 15.30 -3.77
CA PHE A 201 6.77 16.23 -3.25
C PHE A 201 6.60 16.05 -1.75
N ALA A 202 6.46 17.16 -1.02
CA ALA A 202 6.29 17.15 0.43
C ALA A 202 4.82 17.28 0.85
N ARG A 203 3.97 17.85 -0.03
CA ARG A 203 2.55 18.09 0.26
C ARG A 203 1.66 17.62 -0.88
N CYS A 204 0.48 17.11 -0.53
CA CYS A 204 -0.53 16.60 -1.45
C CYS A 204 -1.90 17.16 -1.06
N LEU A 205 -2.45 18.03 -1.89
CA LEU A 205 -3.82 18.53 -1.73
C LEU A 205 -4.78 17.59 -2.43
N LEU A 206 -5.84 17.19 -1.73
CA LEU A 206 -6.87 16.29 -2.21
C LEU A 206 -8.23 16.98 -2.17
N VAL A 207 -8.99 16.90 -3.26
CA VAL A 207 -10.34 17.49 -3.33
C VAL A 207 -11.28 16.47 -3.97
N GLU A 208 -12.29 16.03 -3.21
CA GLU A 208 -13.39 15.23 -3.76
C GLU A 208 -14.32 16.11 -4.59
N VAL A 209 -14.66 15.63 -5.79
CA VAL A 209 -15.47 16.37 -6.77
C VAL A 209 -16.48 15.45 -7.43
N ARG A 210 -17.60 16.02 -7.89
CA ARG A 210 -18.64 15.29 -8.63
C ARG A 210 -18.28 15.04 -10.09
N ASP A 211 -17.47 15.90 -10.69
CA ASP A 211 -16.94 15.75 -12.05
C ASP A 211 -15.45 16.09 -12.07
N CYS A 212 -14.61 15.05 -12.14
CA CYS A 212 -13.15 15.19 -12.22
C CYS A 212 -12.70 16.00 -13.43
N ARG A 213 -13.39 15.90 -14.57
CA ARG A 213 -13.02 16.62 -15.79
C ARG A 213 -13.28 18.10 -15.65
N GLU A 214 -14.48 18.48 -15.23
CA GLU A 214 -14.82 19.89 -15.01
C GLU A 214 -13.87 20.54 -13.99
N ALA A 215 -13.65 19.88 -12.85
CA ALA A 215 -12.79 20.41 -11.79
C ALA A 215 -11.33 20.57 -12.22
N THR A 216 -10.77 19.56 -12.90
CA THR A 216 -9.41 19.65 -13.45
C THR A 216 -9.28 20.72 -14.52
N GLU A 217 -10.24 20.83 -15.45
CA GLU A 217 -10.24 21.88 -16.48
C GLU A 217 -10.36 23.28 -15.86
N ALA A 218 -11.12 23.44 -14.77
CA ALA A 218 -11.23 24.70 -14.03
C ALA A 218 -9.89 25.12 -13.40
N VAL A 219 -9.22 24.19 -12.68
CA VAL A 219 -7.91 24.45 -12.07
C VAL A 219 -6.86 24.69 -13.16
N GLU A 220 -6.83 23.88 -14.23
CA GLU A 220 -5.91 24.06 -15.37
C GLU A 220 -6.07 25.43 -16.03
N ARG A 221 -7.30 25.91 -16.21
CA ARG A 221 -7.55 27.23 -16.81
C ARG A 221 -7.00 28.37 -15.96
N GLU A 222 -7.04 28.22 -14.64
CA GLU A 222 -6.60 29.25 -13.70
C GLU A 222 -5.09 29.25 -13.45
N VAL A 223 -4.47 28.07 -13.36
CA VAL A 223 -3.06 27.94 -12.92
C VAL A 223 -2.16 27.12 -13.83
N GLY A 224 -2.72 26.53 -14.90
CA GLY A 224 -2.00 25.62 -15.79
C GLY A 224 -1.85 24.21 -15.22
N THR A 225 -0.98 23.41 -15.83
CA THR A 225 -0.75 21.99 -15.50
C THR A 225 0.49 21.77 -14.61
N GLY A 226 1.14 22.85 -14.16
CA GLY A 226 2.37 22.79 -13.36
C GLY A 226 3.54 22.23 -14.16
N CYS A 227 4.25 21.24 -13.60
CA CYS A 227 5.39 20.59 -14.26
C CYS A 227 5.00 19.55 -15.33
N LYS A 228 3.70 19.32 -15.55
CA LYS A 228 3.20 18.33 -16.52
C LYS A 228 3.12 18.94 -17.91
N LYS A 229 3.76 18.28 -18.90
CA LYS A 229 3.74 18.70 -20.31
C LYS A 229 2.37 18.56 -20.98
N ASN A 230 1.59 17.57 -20.55
CA ASN A 230 0.30 17.23 -21.14
C ASN A 230 -0.84 17.60 -20.18
N ARG A 231 -1.99 17.95 -20.74
CA ARG A 231 -3.23 18.13 -19.98
C ARG A 231 -3.61 16.88 -19.19
N VAL A 232 -4.28 17.07 -18.06
CA VAL A 232 -4.80 16.00 -17.23
C VAL A 232 -5.91 15.28 -17.99
N ARG A 233 -5.74 13.96 -18.16
CA ARG A 233 -6.78 13.11 -18.71
C ARG A 233 -7.69 12.67 -17.58
N SER A 234 -8.96 13.07 -17.62
CA SER A 234 -9.97 12.80 -16.61
C SER A 234 -11.32 12.50 -17.27
N SER A 235 -12.12 11.65 -16.63
CA SER A 235 -13.49 11.33 -17.05
C SER A 235 -14.52 12.22 -16.35
N ARG A 236 -15.71 12.35 -16.94
CA ARG A 236 -16.87 13.04 -16.35
C ARG A 236 -17.56 12.18 -15.31
N THR A 237 -16.86 11.92 -14.22
CA THR A 237 -17.29 11.06 -13.12
C THR A 237 -16.80 11.66 -11.81
N SER A 238 -17.45 11.30 -10.70
CA SER A 238 -16.97 11.68 -9.38
C SER A 238 -15.61 11.07 -9.10
N GLY A 239 -14.87 11.67 -8.17
CA GLY A 239 -13.55 11.19 -7.75
C GLY A 239 -12.75 12.27 -7.04
N CYS A 240 -11.42 12.16 -7.10
CA CYS A 240 -10.50 13.08 -6.43
C CYS A 240 -9.61 13.82 -7.42
N VAL A 241 -9.52 15.15 -7.27
CA VAL A 241 -8.47 15.98 -7.88
C VAL A 241 -7.29 16.08 -6.91
N VAL A 242 -6.08 15.94 -7.44
CA VAL A 242 -4.85 15.87 -6.66
C VAL A 242 -3.84 16.88 -7.17
N MET A 243 -3.32 17.68 -6.26
CA MET A 243 -2.20 18.58 -6.53
C MET A 243 -1.03 18.25 -5.59
N LEU A 244 0.09 17.82 -6.17
CA LEU A 244 1.33 17.60 -5.45
C LEU A 244 2.18 18.87 -5.50
N LEU A 245 2.66 19.30 -4.34
CA LEU A 245 3.45 20.51 -4.18
C LEU A 245 4.85 20.11 -3.68
N PRO A 246 5.92 20.69 -4.26
CA PRO A 246 7.27 20.48 -3.73
C PRO A 246 7.32 20.99 -2.29
N GLU A 247 8.34 20.55 -1.54
CA GLU A 247 8.68 21.29 -0.34
C GLU A 247 8.94 22.74 -0.76
N ALA A 248 8.25 23.69 -0.11
CA ALA A 248 8.49 25.10 -0.38
C ALA A 248 9.98 25.28 -0.23
N ALA A 249 10.68 25.60 -1.33
CA ALA A 249 12.13 25.67 -1.32
C ALA A 249 12.49 26.59 -0.15
N SER A 250 12.94 25.98 0.95
CA SER A 250 13.33 26.68 2.17
C SER A 250 14.29 27.69 1.65
N THR A 251 13.88 28.95 1.62
CA THR A 251 14.45 29.96 0.72
C THR A 251 15.92 29.96 1.04
N CYS A 252 16.69 29.22 0.25
CA CYS A 252 18.03 28.86 0.64
C CYS A 252 18.71 30.19 0.44
N SER A 253 18.93 30.90 1.55
CA SER A 253 19.58 32.18 1.53
C SER A 253 20.93 31.87 0.90
N ARG A 254 20.99 32.06 -0.41
CA ARG A 254 22.24 32.22 -1.12
C ARG A 254 22.82 33.46 -0.47
N THR A 255 23.52 33.27 0.64
CA THR A 255 24.70 34.05 0.96
C THR A 255 25.49 34.00 -0.32
N ALA A 256 25.34 35.06 -1.11
CA ALA A 256 26.16 35.33 -2.25
C ALA A 256 27.57 35.40 -1.69
N VAL A 257 28.28 34.27 -1.74
CA VAL A 257 29.72 34.27 -1.62
C VAL A 257 30.17 34.92 -2.91
N ASP A 258 30.45 36.20 -2.78
CA ASP A 258 31.09 37.05 -3.77
C ASP A 258 32.48 36.48 -4.05
N LEU A 259 32.54 35.50 -4.96
CA LEU A 259 33.79 35.04 -5.56
C LEU A 259 34.09 35.95 -6.74
N GLY A 260 34.61 37.14 -6.42
CA GLY A 260 35.33 37.95 -7.38
C GLY A 260 36.55 37.19 -7.91
N GLY A 261 36.76 37.22 -9.23
CA GLY A 261 38.05 36.82 -9.83
C GLY A 261 37.99 36.08 -11.15
N SER A 262 37.53 36.78 -12.19
CA SER A 262 37.96 36.86 -13.60
C SER A 262 39.13 35.98 -14.18
N PRO A 263 39.20 35.90 -15.54
CA PRO A 263 39.52 34.70 -16.32
C PRO A 263 40.89 34.71 -17.02
N SER A 264 41.35 33.55 -17.50
CA SER A 264 42.09 33.37 -18.77
C SER A 264 42.68 31.96 -18.85
N GLY A 265 42.52 31.25 -19.97
CA GLY A 265 43.28 30.01 -20.19
C GLY A 265 42.74 29.12 -21.30
N SER A 266 43.24 29.36 -22.49
CA SER A 266 42.92 28.73 -23.77
C SER A 266 43.51 27.33 -23.98
N GLN A 267 42.82 26.55 -24.83
CA GLN A 267 43.33 25.52 -25.77
C GLN A 267 43.83 24.16 -25.24
N GLY A 268 43.31 23.08 -25.86
CA GLY A 268 43.86 21.73 -25.74
C GLY A 268 43.01 20.63 -26.40
N ARG A 269 42.98 20.59 -27.73
CA ARG A 269 42.49 19.45 -28.56
C ARG A 269 43.39 18.22 -28.37
N THR A 270 42.82 17.06 -28.10
CA THR A 270 43.17 15.70 -28.63
C THR A 270 41.96 14.80 -28.29
N GLY A 271 41.23 14.18 -29.23
CA GLY A 271 41.62 13.03 -30.04
C GLY A 271 40.95 11.76 -29.49
N PRO A 272 40.15 10.99 -30.26
CA PRO A 272 39.26 9.95 -29.73
C PRO A 272 39.96 8.59 -29.58
N ARG A 273 39.53 7.80 -28.59
CA ARG A 273 39.95 6.39 -28.42
C ARG A 273 38.72 5.48 -28.56
N PRO A 274 38.63 4.64 -29.60
CA PRO A 274 37.55 3.68 -29.75
C PRO A 274 37.80 2.46 -28.86
N LEU A 275 36.77 2.02 -28.15
CA LEU A 275 36.74 0.73 -27.43
C LEU A 275 36.05 -0.33 -28.28
N PRO A 276 36.45 -1.61 -28.15
CA PRO A 276 35.98 -2.70 -28.99
C PRO A 276 34.57 -3.16 -28.63
N SER A 277 33.79 -3.44 -29.67
CA SER A 277 32.48 -4.10 -29.61
C SER A 277 32.58 -5.52 -29.06
N PRO A 278 31.74 -5.93 -28.10
CA PRO A 278 31.47 -7.34 -27.85
C PRO A 278 30.31 -7.85 -28.71
N ALA A 279 30.35 -9.16 -28.91
CA ALA A 279 29.69 -9.91 -29.95
C ALA A 279 28.16 -10.05 -29.83
N ARG A 280 27.54 -10.08 -31.01
CA ARG A 280 26.37 -10.86 -31.43
C ARG A 280 25.87 -11.92 -30.42
N VAL A 281 24.62 -11.75 -29.96
CA VAL A 281 23.74 -12.84 -29.51
C VAL A 281 22.47 -12.73 -30.35
N GLY A 282 22.15 -13.79 -31.09
CA GLY A 282 21.03 -13.83 -32.03
C GLY A 282 19.65 -13.90 -31.33
N PRO A 283 18.57 -13.52 -32.03
CA PRO A 283 17.22 -13.64 -31.50
C PRO A 283 16.75 -15.10 -31.58
N GLY A 284 16.58 -15.72 -30.42
CA GLY A 284 15.88 -16.99 -30.25
C GLY A 284 14.38 -16.83 -30.45
N THR A 285 13.83 -17.77 -31.20
CA THR A 285 12.45 -17.94 -31.62
C THR A 285 11.46 -17.96 -30.44
N VAL A 286 10.49 -17.05 -30.42
CA VAL A 286 9.37 -17.07 -29.47
C VAL A 286 8.34 -18.08 -29.96
N GLY A 287 8.24 -19.22 -29.27
CA GLY A 287 7.19 -20.20 -29.47
C GLY A 287 5.85 -19.73 -28.89
N THR A 288 4.84 -19.67 -29.74
CA THR A 288 3.46 -19.34 -29.40
C THR A 288 2.83 -20.50 -28.62
N VAL A 289 2.71 -20.38 -27.30
CA VAL A 289 1.94 -21.32 -26.48
C VAL A 289 0.45 -21.03 -26.65
N ARG A 290 -0.24 -21.90 -27.38
CA ARG A 290 -1.70 -21.98 -27.43
C ARG A 290 -2.23 -22.48 -26.09
N THR A 291 -2.95 -21.63 -25.37
CA THR A 291 -3.83 -22.04 -24.27
C THR A 291 -5.09 -22.71 -24.83
N PRO A 292 -5.44 -23.94 -24.40
CA PRO A 292 -6.70 -24.58 -24.79
C PRO A 292 -7.87 -23.92 -24.05
N ARG A 293 -8.92 -23.64 -24.83
CA ARG A 293 -10.20 -23.10 -24.42
C ARG A 293 -11.02 -24.25 -23.82
N LEU A 294 -11.10 -24.33 -22.49
CA LEU A 294 -11.99 -25.27 -21.81
C LEU A 294 -13.42 -24.72 -21.87
N ALA A 295 -14.24 -25.37 -22.68
CA ALA A 295 -15.69 -25.28 -22.64
C ALA A 295 -16.18 -26.11 -21.43
N GLY A 296 -16.87 -25.44 -20.50
CA GLY A 296 -17.49 -26.07 -19.32
C GLY A 296 -19.01 -25.96 -19.41
N ALA A 297 -19.65 -27.12 -19.35
CA ALA A 297 -21.06 -27.38 -19.61
C ALA A 297 -22.05 -26.60 -18.73
N ARG A 298 -23.19 -26.25 -19.33
CA ARG A 298 -24.46 -25.97 -18.65
C ARG A 298 -25.31 -27.24 -18.67
N GLY A 299 -25.84 -27.60 -17.51
CA GLY A 299 -26.82 -28.66 -17.25
C GLY A 299 -26.63 -29.10 -15.80
N ALA A 300 -27.63 -29.24 -14.93
CA ALA A 300 -29.07 -29.32 -15.08
C ALA A 300 -29.72 -28.71 -13.79
N ALA A 301 -30.97 -28.24 -13.87
CA ALA A 301 -32.18 -28.89 -13.34
C ALA A 301 -32.22 -28.97 -11.81
#